data_AF-A0A7Y8KQ07-F1
#
_entry.id   AF-A0A7Y8KQ07-F1
#
_cell.length_a   1.000
_cell.length_b   1.000
_cell.length_c   1.000
_cell.angle_alpha   90.00
_cell.angle_beta   90.00
_cell.angle_gamma   90.00
#
_symmetry.space_group_name_H-M   'P 1'
#
loop_
_entity.id
_entity.type
_entity.pdbx_description
1 polymer ?
#
loop_
_entity_poly.entity_id
_entity_poly.type
_entity_poly.pdbx_seq_one_letter_code
_entity_poly.pdbx_strand_id
1 'polypeptide(L)'
;MSLLSGLLDHMPPAIAGTDSAILRSRHEPRPRLVLANLVERTTRLITSPHASAATATPEWRQARDHYLNHIMVCRCCYAPTGRHCTAGTYLRDNYDATPMEAHQ
;
A
#
# COMPACT_ATOMS: atom_id res chain seq x y z
N MET A 1 -40.19 -2.38 20.41
CA MET A 1 -39.34 -3.59 20.58
C MET A 1 -38.01 -3.29 19.88
N SER A 2 -36.99 -2.88 20.63
CA SER A 2 -35.72 -2.40 20.09
C SER A 2 -34.72 -3.56 19.92
N LEU A 3 -34.10 -3.68 18.75
CA LEU A 3 -33.21 -4.79 18.34
C LEU A 3 -31.79 -4.72 18.93
N LEU A 4 -31.55 -3.86 19.93
CA LEU A 4 -30.20 -3.55 20.44
C LEU A 4 -29.84 -4.29 21.74
N SER A 5 -30.75 -5.05 22.34
CA SER A 5 -30.48 -5.70 23.63
C SER A 5 -29.50 -6.88 23.57
N GLY A 6 -29.29 -7.52 22.41
CA GLY A 6 -28.46 -8.73 22.32
C GLY A 6 -26.95 -8.50 22.22
N LEU A 7 -26.46 -7.26 22.10
CA LEU A 7 -25.04 -6.99 21.90
C LEU A 7 -24.24 -6.92 23.21
N LEU A 8 -24.92 -6.71 24.35
CA LEU A 8 -24.27 -6.56 25.66
C LEU A 8 -24.14 -7.88 26.43
N ASP A 9 -24.86 -8.93 26.02
CA ASP A 9 -24.83 -10.25 26.68
C ASP A 9 -23.56 -11.07 26.36
N HIS A 10 -22.65 -10.54 25.54
CA HIS A 10 -21.45 -11.24 25.08
C HIS A 10 -20.13 -10.59 25.51
N MET A 11 -20.14 -9.72 26.52
CA MET A 11 -18.88 -9.24 27.09
C MET A 11 -18.30 -10.31 28.03
N PRO A 12 -17.07 -10.83 27.80
CA PRO A 12 -16.43 -11.74 28.73
C PRO A 12 -16.10 -11.01 30.04
N PRO A 13 -16.12 -11.71 31.19
CA PRO A 13 -15.99 -11.06 32.49
C PRO A 13 -14.60 -10.43 32.66
N ALA A 14 -14.59 -9.20 33.17
CA ALA A 14 -13.38 -8.48 33.54
C ALA A 14 -12.66 -9.22 34.68
N ILE A 15 -11.43 -9.68 34.41
CA ILE A 15 -10.61 -10.39 35.38
C ILE A 15 -10.10 -9.36 36.39
N ALA A 16 -10.73 -9.30 37.57
CA ALA A 16 -10.17 -8.64 38.75
C ALA A 16 -9.02 -9.52 39.28
N GLY A 17 -7.81 -9.27 38.79
CA GLY A 17 -6.58 -9.88 39.29
C GLY A 17 -5.84 -8.92 40.22
N THR A 18 -6.09 -9.02 41.52
CA THR A 18 -5.09 -8.65 42.53
C THR A 18 -4.35 -9.92 42.91
N ASP A 19 -3.07 -10.02 42.51
CA ASP A 19 -1.99 -10.39 43.43
C ASP A 19 -0.61 -10.14 42.78
N SER A 20 0.29 -9.70 43.65
CA SER A 20 1.56 -9.06 43.37
C SER A 20 2.62 -9.98 42.74
N ALA A 21 3.33 -9.50 41.73
CA ALA A 21 4.75 -9.79 41.57
C ALA A 21 5.45 -8.71 40.74
N ILE A 22 6.47 -8.13 41.36
CA ILE A 22 7.50 -7.26 40.83
C ILE A 22 7.98 -7.72 39.44
N LEU A 23 7.74 -6.91 38.40
CA LEU A 23 8.72 -6.76 37.32
C LEU A 23 8.55 -5.42 36.59
N ARG A 24 9.42 -4.48 36.97
CA ARG A 24 9.88 -3.32 36.19
C ARG A 24 8.80 -2.45 35.56
N SER A 25 8.56 -1.34 36.24
CA SER A 25 8.43 -0.04 35.56
C SER A 25 9.56 0.11 34.53
N ARG A 26 9.24 -0.12 33.27
CA ARG A 26 9.94 0.40 32.09
C ARG A 26 8.83 0.80 31.13
N HIS A 27 8.41 2.05 31.29
CA HIS A 27 7.70 2.78 30.24
C HIS A 27 8.68 2.83 29.06
N GLU A 28 8.58 1.88 28.14
CA GLU A 28 9.39 1.90 26.93
C GLU A 28 9.09 3.24 26.22
N PRO A 29 10.12 4.08 25.97
CA PRO A 29 9.92 5.25 25.16
C PRO A 29 9.49 4.72 23.80
N ARG A 30 8.26 5.08 23.39
CA ARG A 30 7.78 4.99 22.00
C ARG A 30 8.99 5.10 21.08
N PRO A 31 9.33 4.07 20.27
CA PRO A 31 10.52 4.13 19.45
C PRO A 31 10.38 5.39 18.62
N ARG A 32 11.19 6.40 18.94
CA ARG A 32 11.39 7.54 18.05
C ARG A 32 11.75 6.86 16.74
N LEU A 33 10.96 7.12 15.70
CA LEU A 33 11.38 6.86 14.33
C LEU A 33 12.64 7.71 14.13
N VAL A 34 13.77 7.16 14.58
CA VAL A 34 15.08 7.67 14.29
C VAL A 34 15.17 7.52 12.79
N LEU A 35 15.19 8.65 12.11
CA LEU A 35 15.51 8.76 10.69
C LEU A 35 16.89 8.13 10.51
N ALA A 36 16.94 6.81 10.37
CA ALA A 36 18.16 6.07 10.19
C ALA A 36 18.81 6.59 8.91
N ASN A 37 19.88 7.37 9.08
CA ASN A 37 20.84 7.84 8.10
C ASN A 37 20.28 7.94 6.68
N LEU A 38 19.63 9.07 6.40
CA LEU A 38 19.31 9.54 5.05
C LEU A 38 20.55 9.44 4.12
N VAL A 39 21.76 9.61 4.66
CA VAL A 39 23.03 9.64 3.93
C VAL A 39 23.47 8.28 3.34
N GLU A 40 23.11 7.15 3.96
CA GLU A 40 23.60 5.82 3.52
C GLU A 40 22.58 5.05 2.66
N ARG A 41 21.28 5.40 2.77
CA ARG A 41 20.23 4.88 1.86
C ARG A 41 20.24 5.55 0.49
N THR A 42 20.81 6.75 0.37
CA THR A 42 20.81 7.50 -0.90
C THR A 42 21.60 6.77 -2.00
N THR A 43 22.62 5.97 -1.63
CA THR A 43 23.53 5.34 -2.61
C THR A 43 23.14 3.91 -3.01
N ARG A 44 22.16 3.28 -2.34
CA ARG A 44 21.69 1.91 -2.67
C ARG A 44 20.28 1.85 -3.24
N LEU A 45 19.59 2.99 -3.35
CA LEU A 45 18.60 3.14 -4.40
C LEU A 45 19.40 3.38 -5.68
N ILE A 46 19.93 2.31 -6.28
CA ILE A 46 20.24 2.34 -7.71
C ILE A 46 18.87 2.34 -8.41
N THR A 47 18.12 3.43 -8.23
CA THR A 47 17.23 3.89 -9.27
C THR A 47 18.19 4.21 -10.40
N SER A 48 18.19 3.36 -11.42
CA SER A 48 18.58 3.82 -12.76
C SER A 48 18.06 5.27 -12.92
N PRO A 49 18.79 6.20 -13.58
CA PRO A 49 18.34 7.58 -13.78
C PRO A 49 16.90 7.72 -14.33
N HIS A 50 16.33 6.59 -14.74
CA HIS A 50 15.10 6.30 -15.45
C HIS A 50 14.02 5.61 -14.59
N ALA A 51 14.17 5.48 -13.26
CA ALA A 51 13.21 4.74 -12.43
C ALA A 51 12.08 5.60 -11.83
N SER A 52 12.00 6.88 -12.22
CA SER A 52 10.98 7.79 -11.69
C SER A 52 9.90 8.06 -12.73
N ALA A 53 8.64 8.03 -12.30
CA ALA A 53 7.54 8.47 -13.15
C ALA A 53 7.65 9.95 -13.58
N ALA A 54 8.46 10.76 -12.90
CA ALA A 54 8.67 12.17 -13.23
C ALA A 54 9.59 12.36 -14.45
N THR A 55 10.47 11.39 -14.72
CA THR A 55 11.41 11.40 -15.84
C THR A 55 10.92 10.59 -17.05
N ALA A 56 9.81 9.85 -16.89
CA ALA A 56 9.24 9.02 -17.93
C ALA A 56 8.66 9.82 -19.11
N THR A 57 8.64 9.20 -20.29
CA THR A 57 8.02 9.73 -21.50
C THR A 57 6.55 10.09 -21.26
N PRO A 58 6.03 11.14 -21.92
CA PRO A 58 4.62 11.52 -21.80
C PRO A 58 3.69 10.39 -22.26
N GLU A 59 4.08 9.62 -23.27
CA GLU A 59 3.33 8.47 -23.79
C GLU A 59 3.19 7.37 -22.74
N TRP A 60 4.28 7.04 -22.03
CA TRP A 60 4.24 6.07 -20.95
C TRP A 60 3.34 6.52 -19.80
N ARG A 61 3.44 7.80 -19.41
CA ARG A 61 2.58 8.37 -18.37
C ARG A 61 1.10 8.31 -18.78
N GLN A 62 0.79 8.64 -20.03
CA GLN A 62 -0.57 8.54 -20.55
C GLN A 62 -1.09 7.09 -20.53
N ALA A 63 -0.29 6.13 -21.01
CA ALA A 63 -0.66 4.71 -20.99
C ALA A 63 -0.93 4.20 -19.56
N ARG A 64 -0.07 4.59 -18.61
CA ARG A 64 -0.24 4.29 -17.19
C ARG A 64 -1.54 4.86 -16.64
N ASP A 65 -1.78 6.15 -16.89
CA ASP A 65 -2.92 6.85 -16.32
C ASP A 65 -4.24 6.31 -16.90
N HIS A 66 -4.28 5.92 -18.18
CA HIS A 66 -5.42 5.19 -18.76
C HIS A 66 -5.67 3.84 -18.08
N TYR A 67 -4.62 3.04 -17.89
CA TYR A 67 -4.73 1.76 -17.20
C TYR A 67 -5.21 1.93 -15.74
N LEU A 68 -4.59 2.84 -14.99
CA LEU A 68 -4.94 3.12 -13.59
C LEU A 68 -6.38 3.63 -13.47
N ASN A 69 -6.78 4.59 -14.30
CA ASN A 69 -8.15 5.11 -14.29
C ASN A 69 -9.16 3.97 -14.55
N HIS A 70 -8.88 3.12 -15.54
CA HIS A 70 -9.76 1.99 -15.84
C HIS A 70 -9.91 1.01 -14.68
N ILE A 71 -8.82 0.56 -14.04
CA ILE A 71 -8.90 -0.41 -12.94
C ILE A 71 -9.57 0.17 -11.69
N MET A 72 -9.52 1.50 -11.50
CA MET A 72 -10.16 2.16 -10.36
C MET A 72 -11.69 2.25 -10.50
N VAL A 73 -12.21 2.24 -11.73
CA VAL A 73 -13.67 2.31 -12.00
C VAL A 73 -14.28 0.97 -12.41
N CYS A 74 -13.50 0.08 -13.01
CA CYS A 74 -13.99 -1.18 -13.56
C CYS A 74 -14.11 -2.27 -12.48
N ARG A 75 -15.35 -2.68 -12.17
CA ARG A 75 -15.65 -3.75 -11.20
C ARG A 75 -15.17 -5.14 -11.64
N CYS A 76 -15.02 -5.36 -12.95
CA CYS A 76 -14.53 -6.62 -13.48
C CYS A 76 -13.02 -6.79 -13.28
N CYS A 77 -12.28 -5.67 -13.27
CA CYS A 77 -10.85 -5.65 -12.99
C CYS A 77 -10.56 -5.80 -11.50
N TYR A 78 -9.50 -6.54 -11.16
CA TYR A 78 -9.04 -6.73 -9.79
C TYR A 78 -7.51 -6.86 -9.79
N ALA A 79 -6.85 -5.75 -9.47
CA ALA A 79 -5.39 -5.62 -9.49
C ALA A 79 -4.64 -6.64 -8.61
N PRO A 80 -5.09 -6.99 -7.38
CA PRO A 80 -4.33 -7.90 -6.52
C PRO A 80 -4.13 -9.31 -7.09
N THR A 81 -5.04 -9.79 -7.94
CA THR A 81 -4.93 -11.11 -8.59
C THR A 81 -4.65 -11.01 -10.09
N GLY A 82 -4.41 -9.81 -10.62
CA GLY A 82 -4.20 -9.59 -12.06
C GLY A 82 -5.41 -9.95 -12.93
N ARG A 83 -6.63 -9.94 -12.38
CA ARG A 83 -7.84 -10.19 -13.17
C ARG A 83 -8.19 -8.93 -13.94
N HIS A 84 -8.25 -8.99 -15.26
CA HIS A 84 -8.62 -7.86 -16.11
C HIS A 84 -9.80 -8.22 -17.00
N CYS A 85 -10.69 -7.26 -17.27
CA CYS A 85 -11.65 -7.39 -18.38
C CYS A 85 -10.92 -7.21 -19.72
N THR A 86 -11.57 -7.51 -20.85
CA THR A 86 -10.96 -7.41 -22.19
C THR A 86 -10.39 -6.01 -22.51
N ALA A 87 -11.05 -4.94 -22.06
CA ALA A 87 -10.51 -3.59 -22.20
C ALA A 87 -9.30 -3.37 -21.28
N GLY A 88 -9.36 -3.89 -20.05
CA GLY A 88 -8.27 -3.84 -19.09
C GLY A 88 -7.03 -4.61 -19.53
N THR A 89 -7.19 -5.76 -20.19
CA THR A 89 -6.06 -6.51 -20.78
C THR A 89 -5.38 -5.70 -21.86
N TYR A 90 -6.15 -5.10 -22.78
CA TYR A 90 -5.57 -4.24 -23.82
C TYR A 90 -4.82 -3.03 -23.24
N LEU A 91 -5.39 -2.37 -22.22
CA LEU A 91 -4.72 -1.26 -21.54
C LEU A 91 -3.46 -1.71 -20.80
N ARG A 92 -3.47 -2.92 -20.23
CA ARG A 92 -2.30 -3.51 -19.59
C ARG A 92 -1.20 -3.81 -20.60
N ASP A 93 -1.54 -4.44 -21.71
CA ASP A 93 -0.62 -4.74 -22.80
C ASP A 93 -0.01 -3.47 -23.38
N ASN A 94 -0.84 -2.43 -23.60
CA ASN A 94 -0.37 -1.13 -24.06
C ASN A 94 0.58 -0.45 -23.04
N TYR A 95 0.26 -0.51 -21.75
CA TYR A 95 1.12 0.02 -20.70
C TYR A 95 2.47 -0.72 -20.62
N ASP A 96 2.46 -2.05 -20.71
CA ASP A 96 3.68 -2.86 -20.64
C ASP A 96 4.53 -2.75 -21.92
N ALA A 97 3.91 -2.51 -23.09
CA ALA A 97 4.60 -2.30 -24.36
C ALA A 97 5.15 -0.88 -24.55
N THR A 98 4.63 0.11 -23.82
CA THR A 98 5.13 1.48 -23.90
C THR A 98 6.43 1.57 -23.11
N PRO A 99 7.55 2.01 -23.72
CA PRO A 99 8.79 2.17 -22.98
C PRO A 99 8.74 3.42 -22.09
N MET A 100 9.22 3.29 -20.87
CA MET A 100 9.31 4.41 -19.91
C MET A 100 10.26 5.50 -20.41
N GLU A 101 11.27 5.13 -21.19
CA GLU A 101 12.27 6.01 -21.76
C GLU A 101 12.12 6.10 -23.28
N ALA A 102 12.41 7.28 -23.84
CA ALA A 102 12.56 7.41 -25.27
C ALA A 102 13.85 6.69 -25.66
N HIS A 103 13.76 5.68 -26.54
CA HIS A 103 14.96 5.11 -27.14
C HIS A 103 15.61 6.22 -27.98
N GLN A 104 16.81 6.66 -27.57
CA GLN A 104 17.63 7.62 -28.32
C GLN A 104 18.33 6.94 -29.48
#